data_AF-A0A7C7RMY4-F1
#
_entry.id   AF-A0A7C7RMY4-F1
#
_cell.length_a   1.000
_cell.length_b   1.000
_cell.length_c   1.000
_cell.angle_alpha   90.00
_cell.angle_beta   90.00
_cell.angle_gamma   90.00
#
_symmetry.space_group_name_H-M   'P 1'
#
loop_
_entity.id
_entity.type
_entity.pdbx_description
1 polymer ?
#
loop_
_entity_poly.entity_id
_entity_poly.type
_entity_poly.pdbx_seq_one_letter_code
_entity_poly.pdbx_strand_id
1 'polypeptide(L)' 'GQPRPISTSVAPEETVEVTVVLTAPIKTGEYLSYWRMANSSGVNFGEFFYVKIVVR' A
#
# COMPACT_ATOMS: atom_id res chain seq x y z
N GLY A 1 7.22 1.06 -1.30
CA GLY A 1 6.45 1.68 -2.40
C GLY A 1 6.51 3.20 -2.27
N GLN A 2 6.04 3.93 -3.28
CA GLN A 2 5.77 5.38 -3.14
C GLN A 2 4.44 5.56 -2.39
N PRO A 3 4.29 6.56 -1.50
CA PRO A 3 3.02 6.82 -0.82
C PRO A 3 1.86 6.99 -1.82
N ARG A 4 0.70 6.38 -1.53
CA ARG A 4 -0.52 6.52 -2.32
C ARG A 4 -1.54 7.37 -1.54
N PRO A 5 -1.82 8.62 -1.96
CA PRO A 5 -2.81 9.45 -1.30
C PRO A 5 -4.21 8.85 -1.41
N ILE A 6 -4.97 8.93 -0.32
CA ILE A 6 -6.41 8.64 -0.28
C ILE A 6 -7.11 9.98 -0.39
N SER A 7 -7.91 10.18 -1.43
CA SER A 7 -8.50 11.48 -1.79
C SER A 7 -9.73 11.85 -0.96
N THR A 8 -10.21 10.95 -0.11
CA THR A 8 -11.39 11.13 0.72
C THR A 8 -11.01 10.99 2.20
N SER A 9 -11.66 11.79 3.05
CA SER A 9 -11.64 11.52 4.48
C SER A 9 -12.37 10.22 4.77
N VAL A 10 -11.89 9.46 5.74
CA VAL A 10 -12.51 8.20 6.18
C VAL A 10 -12.78 8.36 7.67
N ALA A 11 -14.04 8.42 8.05
CA ALA A 11 -14.46 8.57 9.44
C ALA A 11 -14.31 7.24 10.22
N PRO A 12 -14.35 7.26 11.55
CA PRO A 12 -14.43 6.04 12.34
C PRO A 12 -15.60 5.16 11.88
N GLU A 13 -15.41 3.84 11.88
CA GLU A 13 -16.35 2.82 11.37
C GLU A 13 -16.64 2.87 9.84
N GLU A 14 -16.06 3.82 9.10
CA GLU A 14 -16.13 3.81 7.63
C GLU A 14 -15.05 2.91 7.02
N THR A 15 -15.34 2.41 5.82
CA THR A 15 -14.42 1.61 5.02
C THR A 15 -14.14 2.30 3.69
N VAL A 16 -12.89 2.26 3.25
CA VAL A 16 -12.47 2.73 1.93
C VAL A 16 -11.70 1.62 1.21
N GLU A 17 -11.87 1.52 -0.10
CA GLU A 17 -11.04 0.66 -0.94
C GLU A 17 -9.83 1.44 -1.46
N VAL A 18 -8.63 0.87 -1.30
CA VAL A 18 -7.37 1.49 -1.74
C VAL A 18 -6.72 0.63 -2.80
N THR A 19 -6.51 1.19 -3.99
CA THR A 19 -5.83 0.52 -5.10
C THR A 19 -4.42 1.08 -5.31
N VAL A 20 -3.43 0.18 -5.43
CA VAL A 20 -2.06 0.49 -5.84
C VAL A 20 -1.73 -0.28 -7.11
N VAL A 21 -1.34 0.43 -8.17
CA VAL A 21 -0.89 -0.19 -9.43
C VAL A 21 0.61 -0.47 -9.32
N LEU A 22 1.00 -1.73 -9.54
CA LEU A 22 2.39 -2.19 -9.51
C LEU A 22 2.76 -2.82 -10.85
N THR A 23 3.99 -2.57 -11.30
CA THR A 23 4.59 -3.23 -12.47
C THR A 23 5.57 -4.28 -12.02
N ALA A 24 5.44 -5.51 -12.53
CA ALA A 24 6.39 -6.57 -12.25
C ALA A 24 7.78 -6.20 -12.81
N PRO A 25 8.88 -6.42 -12.05
CA PRO A 25 10.22 -6.22 -12.55
C PRO A 25 10.56 -7.14 -13.74
N ILE A 26 11.49 -6.70 -14.60
CA ILE A 26 11.96 -7.52 -15.75
C ILE A 26 12.81 -8.71 -15.27
N LYS A 27 13.54 -8.54 -14.17
CA LYS A 27 14.39 -9.59 -13.62
C LYS A 27 13.52 -10.61 -12.87
N THR A 28 13.80 -11.89 -13.08
CA THR A 28 13.15 -12.98 -12.34
C THR A 28 13.54 -12.96 -10.87
N GLY A 29 12.62 -13.39 -10.00
CA GLY A 29 12.84 -13.43 -8.57
C GLY A 29 11.60 -13.16 -7.74
N GLU A 30 11.76 -13.23 -6.42
CA GLU A 30 10.72 -12.86 -5.46
C GLU A 30 10.80 -11.37 -5.13
N TYR A 31 9.65 -10.70 -5.11
CA TYR A 31 9.55 -9.28 -4.81
C TYR A 31 8.48 -9.01 -3.77
N LEU A 32 8.78 -8.12 -2.83
CA LEU A 32 7.92 -7.71 -1.73
C LEU A 32 7.66 -6.21 -1.79
N SER A 33 6.42 -5.80 -1.49
CA SER A 33 6.03 -4.40 -1.35
C SER A 33 5.24 -4.23 -0.06
N TYR A 34 5.80 -3.51 0.91
CA TYR A 34 5.18 -3.24 2.21
C TYR A 34 4.50 -1.87 2.22
N TRP A 35 3.38 -1.80 2.94
CA TRP A 35 2.53 -0.63 3.06
C TRP A 35 2.01 -0.51 4.50
N ARG A 36 1.76 0.71 4.94
CA ARG A 36 1.10 1.03 6.20
C ARG A 36 0.34 2.34 6.03
N MET A 37 -0.76 2.49 6.75
CA MET A 37 -1.55 3.71 6.73
C MET A 37 -0.82 4.85 7.44
N ALA A 38 -0.99 6.06 6.92
CA ALA A 38 -0.53 7.30 7.55
C ALA A 38 -1.64 8.34 7.52
N ASN A 39 -1.77 9.12 8.59
CA ASN A 39 -2.72 10.24 8.64
C ASN A 39 -2.22 11.45 7.83
N SER A 40 -3.02 12.52 7.77
CA SER A 40 -2.67 13.74 7.03
C SER A 40 -1.42 14.47 7.54
N SER A 41 -0.97 14.19 8.77
CA SER A 41 0.28 14.70 9.34
C SER A 41 1.48 13.77 9.08
N GLY A 42 1.30 12.68 8.32
CA GLY A 42 2.35 11.70 8.02
C GLY A 42 2.62 10.70 9.15
N VAL A 43 1.78 10.65 10.19
CA VAL A 43 1.95 9.72 11.31
C VAL A 43 1.35 8.37 10.95
N ASN A 44 2.18 7.32 11.02
CA ASN A 44 1.78 5.95 10.70
C ASN A 44 0.87 5.35 11.77
N PHE A 45 -0.14 4.57 11.36
CA PHE A 45 -1.05 3.85 12.24
C PHE A 45 -1.49 2.50 11.64
N GLY A 46 -2.15 1.67 12.44
CA GLY A 46 -2.63 0.35 12.03
C GLY A 46 -1.49 -0.64 11.74
N GLU A 47 -1.83 -1.72 11.03
CA GLU A 47 -0.92 -2.81 10.69
C GLU A 47 -0.19 -2.60 9.36
N PHE A 48 0.81 -3.44 9.09
CA PHE A 48 1.46 -3.51 7.78
C PHE A 48 0.69 -4.43 6.84
N PHE A 49 0.54 -4.00 5.60
CA PHE A 49 0.07 -4.81 4.48
C PHE A 49 1.25 -5.11 3.57
N TYR A 50 1.23 -6.25 2.89
CA TYR A 50 2.24 -6.56 1.89
C TYR A 50 1.66 -7.28 0.69
N VAL A 51 2.35 -7.09 -0.44
CA VAL A 51 2.17 -7.89 -1.65
C VAL A 51 3.49 -8.62 -1.88
N LYS A 52 3.43 -9.93 -2.06
CA LYS A 52 4.54 -10.78 -2.48
C LYS A 52 4.24 -11.35 -3.87
N ILE A 53 5.14 -11.15 -4.83
CA ILE A 53 5.05 -11.74 -6.17
C ILE A 53 6.30 -12.55 -6.49
N VAL A 54 6.16 -13.50 -7.42
CA VAL A 54 7.28 -14.24 -8.01
C VAL A 54 7.26 -14.03 -9.52
N VAL A 55 8.29 -13.40 -10.06
CA VAL A 55 8.51 -13.23 -11.49
C VAL A 55 9.32 -14.42 -12.00
N ARG A 56 8.83 -15.08 -13.05
CA ARG A 56 9.45 -16.25 -13.70
C ARG A 56 9.80 -15.95 -15.15
#